data_AF-A0A957G6D9-F1
#
_entry.id   AF-A0A957G6D9-F1
#
_cell.length_a   1.000
_cell.length_b   1.000
_cell.length_c   1.000
_cell.angle_alpha   90.00
_cell.angle_beta   90.00
_cell.angle_gamma   90.00
#
_symmetry.space_group_name_H-M   'P 1'
#
loop_
_entity.id
_entity.type
_entity.pdbx_description
1 polymer ?
#
loop_
_entity_poly.entity_id
_entity_poly.type
_entity_poly.pdbx_seq_one_letter_code
_entity_poly.pdbx_strand_id
1 'polypeptide(L)' 'MNIAVIGTGKMGLTLAERCRVAGHEVLLGSRDPAGRQPTIELPVTTM' A
#
# COMPACT_ATOMS: atom_id res chain seq x y z
N MET A 1 4.53 3.33 -13.44
CA MET A 1 4.60 4.58 -12.64
C MET A 1 4.77 4.20 -11.18
N ASN A 2 5.41 5.04 -10.38
CA ASN A 2 5.64 4.78 -8.96
C ASN A 2 4.54 5.46 -8.15
N ILE A 3 3.76 4.70 -7.40
CA ILE A 3 2.56 5.15 -6.71
C ILE A 3 2.72 4.89 -5.22
N ALA A 4 2.71 5.95 -4.42
CA ALA A 4 2.61 5.83 -2.97
C ALA A 4 1.14 5.90 -2.55
N VAL A 5 0.64 4.87 -1.86
CA VAL A 5 -0.71 4.85 -1.30
C VAL A 5 -0.63 5.03 0.20
N ILE A 6 -1.08 6.19 0.69
CA ILE A 6 -1.07 6.50 2.13
C ILE A 6 -2.35 5.99 2.77
N GLY A 7 -2.19 5.08 3.73
CA GLY A 7 -3.26 4.42 4.47
C GLY A 7 -3.40 2.94 4.08
N THR A 8 -3.29 2.06 5.08
CA THR A 8 -3.42 0.60 4.95
C THR A 8 -4.83 0.09 5.27
N GLY A 9 -5.84 0.96 5.20
CA GLY A 9 -7.25 0.59 5.36
C GLY A 9 -7.81 -0.10 4.12
N LYS A 10 -9.04 -0.65 4.20
CA LYS A 10 -9.68 -1.41 3.11
C LYS A 10 -9.57 -0.73 1.74
N MET A 11 -9.85 0.57 1.68
CA MET A 11 -9.80 1.32 0.41
C MET A 11 -8.37 1.51 -0.10
N GLY A 12 -7.41 1.78 0.78
CA GLY A 12 -6.00 1.93 0.41
C GLY A 12 -5.44 0.62 -0.15
N LEU A 13 -5.78 -0.51 0.46
CA LEU A 13 -5.37 -1.83 -0.03
C LEU A 13 -6.01 -2.16 -1.39
N THR A 14 -7.32 -1.93 -1.55
CA THR A 14 -8.00 -2.16 -2.84
C THR A 14 -7.43 -1.29 -3.95
N LEU A 15 -7.12 -0.02 -3.67
CA LEU A 15 -6.50 0.87 -4.64
C LEU A 15 -5.09 0.38 -5.00
N ALA A 16 -4.27 0.06 -4.00
CA ALA A 16 -2.92 -0.43 -4.19
C ALA A 16 -2.89 -1.72 -5.01
N GLU A 17 -3.82 -2.64 -4.76
CA GLU A 17 -3.98 -3.86 -5.55
C GLU A 17 -4.34 -3.56 -7.01
N ARG A 18 -5.31 -2.68 -7.26
CA ARG A 18 -5.70 -2.30 -8.63
C ARG A 18 -4.55 -1.62 -9.37
N CYS A 19 -3.80 -0.74 -8.71
CA CYS A 19 -2.62 -0.11 -9.29
C CYS A 19 -1.53 -1.13 -9.62
N ARG A 20 -1.29 -2.11 -8.74
CA ARG A 20 -0.35 -3.22 -8.99
C ARG A 20 -0.77 -4.06 -10.20
N VAL A 21 -2.04 -4.43 -10.29
CA VAL A 21 -2.60 -5.20 -11.43
C VAL A 21 -2.50 -4.42 -12.73
N ALA A 22 -2.59 -3.08 -12.68
CA ALA A 22 -2.36 -2.20 -13.82
C ALA A 22 -0.88 -2.05 -14.21
N GLY A 23 0.04 -2.78 -13.56
CA GLY A 23 1.47 -2.74 -13.87
C GLY A 23 2.20 -1.53 -13.28
N HIS A 24 1.68 -0.94 -12.21
CA HIS A 24 2.36 0.13 -11.48
C HIS A 24 3.15 -0.43 -10.29
N GLU A 25 4.28 0.20 -9.97
CA GLU A 25 5.01 -0.08 -8.73
C GLU A 25 4.32 0.68 -7.60
N VAL A 26 3.93 -0.03 -6.54
CA VAL A 26 3.13 0.52 -5.45
C VAL A 26 3.88 0.38 -4.13
N LEU A 27 3.97 1.49 -3.39
CA LEU A 27 4.49 1.55 -2.02
C LEU A 27 3.34 1.94 -1.09
N LEU A 28 3.12 1.18 -0.02
CA LEU A 28 2.14 1.53 1.00
C LEU A 28 2.79 2.44 2.06
N GLY A 29 2.14 3.54 2.40
CA GLY A 29 2.51 4.39 3.54
C GLY A 29 1.59 4.12 4.73
N SER A 30 2.14 3.83 5.90
CA SER A 30 1.38 3.72 7.16
C SER A 30 2.00 4.59 8.24
N ARG A 31 1.17 5.16 9.11
CA ARG A 31 1.62 5.82 10.35
C ARG A 31 2.19 4.83 11.36
N ASP A 32 1.74 3.59 11.28
CA ASP A 32 2.22 2.50 12.11
C ASP A 32 2.38 1.25 11.23
N PRO A 33 3.54 1.07 10.60
CA PRO A 33 3.81 -0.11 9.78
C PRO A 33 4.07 -1.38 10.60
N ALA A 34 4.37 -1.25 11.90
CA ALA A 34 4.62 -2.38 12.79
C ALA A 34 3.34 -2.93 13.42
N GLY A 35 2.37 -2.08 13.75
CA GLY A 35 1.13 -2.47 14.42
C GLY A 35 0.03 -2.94 13.48
N ARG A 36 0.13 -2.70 12.17
CA ARG A 36 -0.83 -3.24 11.19
C ARG A 36 -0.17 -3.58 9.87
N GLN A 37 0.21 -4.85 9.74
CA GLN A 37 0.64 -5.40 8.46
C GLN A 37 -0.55 -5.42 7.48
N PRO A 38 -0.39 -4.89 6.26
CA PRO A 38 -1.42 -4.98 5.25
C PRO A 38 -1.60 -6.43 4.81
N THR A 39 -2.83 -6.78 4.45
CA THR A 39 -3.19 -8.13 3.96
C THR A 39 -2.67 -8.44 2.55
N ILE A 40 -2.02 -7.48 1.89
CA ILE A 40 -1.44 -7.62 0.56
C ILE A 40 0.09 -7.51 0.68
N GLU A 41 0.80 -8.37 -0.04
CA GLU A 41 2.27 -8.37 -0.11
C GLU A 41 2.77 -7.20 -0.97
N LEU A 42 2.73 -6.01 -0.38
CA LEU A 42 3.32 -4.81 -0.94
C LEU A 42 4.33 -4.21 0.04
N PRO A 43 5.41 -3.59 -0.47
CA PRO A 43 6.36 -2.91 0.40
C PRO A 43 5.63 -1.78 1.16
N VAL A 44 5.80 -1.76 2.49
CA VAL A 44 5.22 -0.75 3.38
C VAL A 44 6.32 0.08 3.98
N THR A 45 6.15 1.40 4.01
CA THR A 45 7.07 2.34 4.64
C THR A 45 6.35 3.17 5.70
N THR A 46 7.10 3.59 6.72
CA THR A 46 6.62 4.58 7.71
C THR A 46 6.65 5.95 7.06
N MET A 47 5.61 6.77 7.27
CA MET A 47 5.68 8.21 7.04
C MET A 47 5.41 8.98 8.32
#